data_AF-A0A1B7X0R2-F1
#
_entry.id   AF-A0A1B7X0R2-F1
#
_cell.length_a   1.000
_cell.length_b   1.000
_cell.length_c   1.000
_cell.angle_alpha   90.00
_cell.angle_beta   90.00
_cell.angle_gamma   90.00
#
_symmetry.space_group_name_H-M   'P 1'
#
loop_
_entity.id
_entity.type
_entity.pdbx_description
1 polymer ?
#
loop_
_entity_poly.entity_id
_entity_poly.type
_entity_poly.pdbx_seq_one_letter_code
_entity_poly.pdbx_strand_id
1 'polypeptide(L)'
;MQTKQKVTLYLSPELHRRLKIRSAVDSEPMSDLAERALNFYLTNSELVEEIEASSHGRTHRIYSCPSCESSLVLRDSQLVNLGNQPGVIGQNHLSIDGREKDETLPLGEEELVPC
;
A
#
# COMPACT_ATOMS: atom_id res chain seq x y z
N MET A 1 22.10 -16.26 28.28
CA MET A 1 23.14 -15.29 27.86
C MET A 1 23.08 -15.17 26.35
N GLN A 2 22.33 -14.20 25.82
CA GLN A 2 22.37 -13.91 24.38
C GLN A 2 23.66 -13.16 24.08
N THR A 3 24.45 -13.67 23.16
CA THR A 3 25.65 -13.00 22.65
C THR A 3 25.22 -11.77 21.86
N LYS A 4 25.37 -10.57 22.44
CA LYS A 4 25.11 -9.30 21.76
C LYS A 4 26.24 -9.01 20.77
N GLN A 5 25.90 -8.73 19.51
CA GLN A 5 26.85 -8.29 18.48
C GLN A 5 26.78 -6.77 18.34
N LYS A 6 27.92 -6.09 18.36
CA LYS A 6 27.99 -4.64 18.11
C LYS A 6 27.91 -4.38 16.61
N VAL A 7 26.98 -3.51 16.19
CA VAL A 7 26.77 -3.09 14.81
C VAL A 7 26.71 -1.56 14.75
N THR A 8 27.19 -0.97 13.66
CA THR A 8 27.07 0.48 13.39
C THR A 8 25.98 0.70 12.35
N LEU A 9 25.00 1.55 12.66
CA LEU A 9 23.91 1.92 11.76
C LEU A 9 24.02 3.40 11.36
N TYR A 10 23.74 3.71 10.11
CA TYR A 10 23.60 5.09 9.64
C TYR A 10 22.13 5.51 9.75
N LEU A 11 21.87 6.53 10.58
CA LEU A 11 20.54 7.08 10.81
C LEU A 11 20.55 8.56 10.45
N SER A 12 19.40 9.09 10.01
CA SER A 12 19.26 10.54 9.85
C SER A 12 19.41 11.24 11.21
N PRO A 13 19.91 12.50 11.26
CA PRO A 13 20.09 13.23 12.51
C PRO A 13 18.78 13.34 13.32
N GLU A 14 17.66 13.48 12.62
CA GLU A 14 16.33 13.55 13.22
C GLU A 14 15.93 12.22 13.86
N LEU A 15 16.11 11.10 13.15
CA LEU A 15 15.79 9.77 13.67
C LEU A 15 16.66 9.42 14.88
N HIS A 16 17.96 9.70 14.80
CA HIS A 16 18.88 9.50 15.93
C HIS A 16 18.46 10.34 17.15
N ARG A 17 18.05 11.60 16.95
CA ARG A 17 17.55 12.45 18.04
C ARG A 17 16.28 11.86 18.67
N ARG A 18 15.31 11.42 17.85
CA ARG A 18 14.07 10.81 18.35
C ARG A 18 14.36 9.53 19.13
N LEU A 19 15.24 8.67 18.64
CA LEU A 19 15.66 7.44 19.32
C LEU A 19 16.31 7.74 20.67
N LYS A 20 17.21 8.74 20.73
CA LYS A 20 17.88 9.16 21.97
C LYS A 20 16.90 9.71 23.01
N ILE A 21 15.92 10.49 22.58
CA ILE A 21 14.86 11.00 23.47
C ILE A 21 14.06 9.82 24.02
N ARG A 22 13.63 8.90 23.15
CA ARG A 22 12.82 7.74 23.54
C ARG A 22 13.57 6.84 24.54
N SER A 23 14.84 6.55 24.29
CA SER A 23 15.67 5.78 25.23
C SER A 23 15.76 6.44 26.62
N ALA A 24 15.83 7.78 26.66
CA ALA A 24 15.91 8.50 27.92
C ALA A 24 14.56 8.50 28.67
N VAL A 25 13.45 8.61 27.95
CA VAL A 25 12.09 8.58 28.52
C VAL A 25 11.76 7.18 29.04
N ASP A 26 12.02 6.16 28.23
CA ASP A 26 11.67 4.77 28.54
C ASP A 26 12.69 4.11 29.51
N SER A 27 13.80 4.80 29.84
CA SER A 27 14.90 4.28 30.67
C SER A 27 15.50 2.97 30.14
N GLU A 28 15.48 2.79 28.82
CA GLU A 28 15.99 1.62 28.11
C GLU A 28 17.16 2.01 27.21
N PRO A 29 18.14 1.11 26.97
CA PRO A 29 19.23 1.41 26.05
C PRO A 29 18.71 1.49 24.61
N MET A 30 19.29 2.39 23.81
CA MET A 30 18.94 2.56 22.40
C MET A 30 19.06 1.26 21.59
N SER A 31 19.97 0.36 21.97
CA SER A 31 20.12 -0.96 21.34
C SER A 31 18.87 -1.81 21.44
N ASP A 32 18.20 -1.79 22.59
CA ASP A 32 17.06 -2.67 22.84
C ASP A 32 15.81 -2.11 22.12
N LEU A 33 15.68 -0.78 22.03
CA LEU A 33 14.69 -0.13 21.16
C LEU A 33 14.92 -0.46 19.68
N ALA A 34 16.18 -0.39 19.21
CA ALA A 34 16.53 -0.71 17.84
C ALA A 34 16.27 -2.19 17.51
N GLU A 35 16.62 -3.11 18.43
CA GLU A 35 16.35 -4.53 18.29
C GLU A 35 14.85 -4.81 18.17
N ARG A 36 14.01 -4.20 19.03
CA ARG A 36 12.55 -4.32 18.94
C ARG A 36 12.00 -3.81 17.62
N ALA A 37 12.49 -2.67 17.14
CA ALA A 37 12.06 -2.11 15.86
C ALA A 37 12.44 -3.01 14.67
N LEU A 38 13.66 -3.57 14.68
CA LEU A 38 14.12 -4.50 13.65
C LEU A 38 13.33 -5.80 13.67
N ASN A 39 13.11 -6.39 14.85
CA ASN A 39 12.29 -7.58 15.00
C ASN A 39 10.85 -7.35 14.52
N PHE A 40 10.27 -6.19 14.86
CA PHE A 40 8.93 -5.82 14.38
C PHE A 40 8.89 -5.75 12.85
N TYR A 41 9.85 -5.06 12.23
CA TYR A 41 9.90 -4.92 10.77
C TYR A 41 10.08 -6.27 10.07
N LEU A 42 11.00 -7.12 10.55
CA LEU A 42 11.24 -8.44 9.95
C LEU A 42 10.07 -9.40 10.14
N THR A 43 9.36 -9.33 11.26
CA THR A 43 8.21 -10.19 11.54
C THR A 43 6.95 -9.74 10.79
N ASN A 44 6.84 -8.44 10.51
CA ASN A 44 5.63 -7.81 9.98
C ASN A 44 5.89 -7.07 8.66
N SER A 45 6.82 -7.56 7.84
CA SER A 45 7.24 -6.89 6.61
C SER A 45 6.08 -6.64 5.66
N GLU A 46 5.15 -7.60 5.53
CA GLU A 46 3.96 -7.47 4.69
C GLU A 46 3.03 -6.32 5.15
N LEU A 47 2.86 -6.15 6.47
CA LEU A 47 2.03 -5.09 7.04
C LEU A 47 2.66 -3.72 6.84
N VAL A 48 3.99 -3.62 6.99
CA VAL A 48 4.71 -2.35 6.77
C VAL A 48 4.63 -1.96 5.30
N GLU A 49 4.84 -2.90 4.38
CA GLU A 49 4.75 -2.66 2.94
C GLU A 49 3.33 -2.23 2.52
N GLU A 50 2.29 -2.82 3.10
CA GLU A 50 0.90 -2.40 2.83
C GLU A 50 0.67 -0.94 3.25
N ILE A 51 1.16 -0.54 4.42
CA ILE A 51 1.03 0.83 4.92
C ILE A 51 1.81 1.80 4.04
N GLU A 52 3.04 1.46 3.64
CA GLU A 52 3.84 2.30 2.74
C GLU A 52 3.18 2.45 1.37
N ALA A 53 2.70 1.34 0.79
CA ALA A 53 1.99 1.33 -0.50
C ALA A 53 0.66 2.09 -0.45
N SER A 54 -0.01 2.15 0.71
CA SER A 54 -1.27 2.90 0.86
C SER A 54 -1.12 4.40 0.52
N SER A 55 0.10 4.95 0.64
CA SER A 55 0.40 6.32 0.24
C SER A 55 0.46 6.53 -1.27
N HIS A 56 0.59 5.47 -2.08
CA HIS A 56 0.77 5.52 -3.54
C HIS A 56 -0.33 4.77 -4.31
N GLY A 57 -1.51 4.59 -3.69
CA GLY A 57 -2.63 3.84 -4.26
C GLY A 57 -2.54 2.35 -3.92
N ARG A 58 -3.69 1.73 -3.64
CA ARG A 58 -3.73 0.32 -3.21
C ARG A 58 -3.44 -0.61 -4.39
N THR A 59 -2.34 -1.36 -4.33
CA THR A 59 -2.14 -2.51 -5.22
C THR A 59 -3.04 -3.66 -4.77
N HIS A 60 -3.96 -4.10 -5.64
CA HIS A 60 -4.80 -5.26 -5.35
C HIS A 60 -3.94 -6.54 -5.37
N ARG A 61 -3.69 -7.12 -4.18
CA ARG A 61 -3.03 -8.41 -4.04
C ARG A 61 -4.05 -9.54 -4.20
N ILE A 62 -3.72 -10.50 -5.08
CA ILE A 62 -4.48 -11.73 -5.30
C ILE A 62 -3.74 -12.86 -4.59
N TYR A 63 -4.43 -13.56 -3.70
CA TYR A 63 -3.94 -14.70 -2.96
C TYR A 63 -4.55 -15.99 -3.50
N SER A 64 -3.78 -17.07 -3.59
CA SER A 64 -4.31 -18.38 -3.94
C SER A 64 -4.69 -19.15 -2.68
N CYS A 65 -5.95 -19.59 -2.59
CA CYS A 65 -6.39 -20.41 -1.47
C CYS A 65 -5.78 -21.82 -1.55
N PRO A 66 -5.00 -22.30 -0.57
CA PRO A 66 -4.34 -23.60 -0.64
C PRO A 66 -5.31 -24.79 -0.57
N SER A 67 -6.55 -24.58 -0.11
CA SER A 67 -7.56 -25.65 0.00
C SER A 67 -8.46 -25.80 -1.23
N CYS A 68 -8.61 -24.75 -2.05
CA CYS A 68 -9.56 -24.78 -3.17
C CYS A 68 -9.07 -24.05 -4.43
N GLU A 69 -7.80 -23.63 -4.48
CA GLU A 69 -7.14 -22.95 -5.62
C GLU A 69 -7.83 -21.66 -6.11
N SER A 70 -8.84 -21.16 -5.40
CA SER A 70 -9.54 -19.94 -5.77
C SER A 70 -8.67 -18.71 -5.53
N SER A 71 -8.74 -17.76 -6.45
CA SER A 71 -8.19 -16.41 -6.28
C SER A 71 -8.98 -15.65 -5.21
N LEU A 72 -8.29 -15.11 -4.20
CA LEU A 72 -8.86 -14.35 -3.10
C LEU A 72 -8.25 -12.94 -3.06
N VAL A 73 -9.00 -11.95 -2.58
CA VAL A 73 -8.49 -10.60 -2.28
C VAL A 73 -8.84 -10.24 -0.85
N LEU A 74 -7.93 -9.53 -0.18
CA LEU A 74 -8.18 -8.98 1.13
C LEU A 74 -8.97 -7.66 1.02
N ARG A 75 -10.21 -7.63 1.54
CA ARG A 75 -11.05 -6.44 1.65
C ARG A 75 -11.58 -6.35 3.08
N ASP A 76 -11.44 -5.18 3.70
CA ASP A 76 -11.94 -4.94 5.07
C ASP A 76 -11.54 -6.04 6.07
N SER A 77 -10.28 -6.46 6.03
CA SER A 77 -9.71 -7.56 6.82
C SER A 77 -10.33 -8.95 6.61
N GLN A 78 -11.11 -9.13 5.55
CA GLN A 78 -11.69 -10.41 5.16
C GLN A 78 -11.15 -10.86 3.81
N LEU A 79 -10.90 -12.17 3.68
CA LEU A 79 -10.57 -12.81 2.41
C LEU A 79 -11.87 -13.02 1.62
N VAL A 80 -12.02 -12.27 0.54
CA VAL A 80 -13.17 -12.37 -0.37
C VAL A 80 -12.73 -13.10 -1.64
N ASN A 81 -13.50 -14.09 -2.06
CA ASN A 81 -13.23 -14.81 -3.30
C ASN A 81 -13.41 -13.88 -4.50
N LEU A 82 -12.36 -13.70 -5.29
CA LEU A 82 -12.48 -13.23 -6.66
C LEU A 82 -13.09 -14.40 -7.44
N GLY A 83 -14.43 -14.43 -7.49
CA GLY A 83 -15.14 -15.39 -8.34
C GLY A 83 -14.57 -15.37 -9.76
N ASN A 84 -14.83 -16.42 -10.55
CA ASN A 84 -14.43 -16.50 -11.96
C ASN A 84 -15.04 -15.33 -12.75
N GLN A 85 -14.40 -14.16 -12.71
CA GLN A 85 -14.70 -13.00 -13.52
C GLN A 85 -13.74 -13.12 -14.70
N PRO A 86 -14.14 -13.73 -15.83
CA PRO A 86 -13.38 -13.60 -17.05
C PRO A 86 -13.25 -12.10 -17.33
N GLY A 87 -12.02 -11.61 -17.44
CA GLY A 87 -11.68 -10.22 -17.78
C GLY A 87 -12.08 -9.81 -19.21
N VAL A 88 -13.13 -10.43 -19.76
CA VAL A 88 -13.74 -10.05 -21.02
C VAL A 88 -15.16 -9.59 -20.70
N ILE A 89 -15.30 -8.29 -20.47
CA ILE A 89 -16.59 -7.64 -20.71
C ILE A 89 -16.81 -7.76 -22.22
N GLY A 90 -17.50 -8.82 -22.65
CA GLY A 90 -17.96 -9.00 -24.02
C GLY A 90 -19.09 -8.04 -24.35
N GLN A 91 -18.91 -6.75 -24.10
CA GLN A 91 -19.84 -5.70 -24.52
C GLN A 91 -19.10 -4.81 -25.50
N ASN A 92 -19.22 -5.14 -26.79
CA ASN A 92 -18.80 -4.27 -27.88
C ASN A 92 -19.67 -3.00 -28.03
N HIS A 93 -20.62 -2.75 -27.12
CA HIS A 93 -21.37 -1.52 -27.06
C HIS A 93 -21.79 -1.22 -25.62
N LEU A 94 -21.13 -0.25 -25.00
CA LEU A 94 -21.74 0.54 -23.94
C LEU A 94 -22.76 1.44 -24.64
N SER A 95 -24.03 1.04 -24.63
CA SER A 95 -25.12 1.89 -25.12
C SER A 95 -25.26 3.08 -24.18
N ILE A 96 -24.58 4.18 -24.51
CA ILE A 96 -24.93 5.49 -24.01
C ILE A 96 -26.23 5.85 -24.71
N ASP A 97 -27.36 5.48 -24.11
CA ASP A 97 -28.67 5.92 -24.57
C ASP A 97 -28.70 7.45 -24.50
N GLY A 98 -28.62 8.05 -25.68
CA GLY A 98 -28.77 9.48 -25.84
C GLY A 98 -30.20 9.91 -25.60
N ARG A 99 -30.35 11.05 -24.92
CA ARG A 99 -30.79 12.32 -25.53
C ARG A 99 -31.85 13.02 -24.68
N GLU A 100 -31.51 14.21 -24.21
CA GLU A 100 -32.31 15.39 -24.50
C GLU A 100 -31.39 16.45 -25.12
N LYS A 101 -31.74 16.84 -26.35
CA LYS A 101 -31.22 18.03 -27.01
C LYS A 101 -32.00 19.20 -26.43
N ASP A 102 -31.32 20.20 -25.89
CA ASP A 102 -31.77 21.58 -26.08
C ASP A 102 -30.59 22.58 -26.12
N GLU A 103 -30.50 23.18 -27.28
CA GLU A 103 -30.05 24.53 -27.67
C GLU A 103 -28.81 25.23 -27.05
N THR A 104 -27.85 25.43 -27.98
CA THR A 104 -27.06 26.66 -28.28
C THR A 104 -25.69 26.92 -27.62
N LEU A 105 -24.74 27.27 -28.51
CA LEU A 105 -23.51 28.07 -28.40
C LEU A 105 -22.16 27.35 -28.73
N PRO A 106 -21.25 28.05 -29.44
CA PRO A 106 -20.55 27.51 -30.62
C PRO A 106 -19.20 26.85 -30.32
N LEU A 107 -18.77 25.99 -31.27
CA LEU A 107 -17.43 25.42 -31.37
C LEU A 107 -16.36 26.52 -31.30
N GLY A 108 -15.60 26.55 -30.20
CA GLY A 108 -14.30 27.22 -30.11
C GLY A 108 -13.21 26.17 -30.24
N GLU A 109 -12.36 26.31 -31.25
CA GLU A 109 -11.16 25.50 -31.46
C GLU A 109 -10.15 25.82 -30.35
N GLU A 110 -9.90 24.88 -29.44
CA GLU A 110 -8.77 24.95 -28.51
C GLU A 110 -7.77 23.85 -28.85
N GLU A 111 -6.65 24.26 -29.42
CA GLU A 111 -5.50 23.42 -29.77
C GLU A 111 -4.75 22.98 -28.49
N LEU A 112 -4.53 21.67 -28.35
CA LEU A 112 -3.84 21.10 -27.19
C LEU A 112 -2.34 21.44 -27.23
N VAL A 113 -1.86 22.16 -26.22
CA VAL A 113 -0.43 22.46 -26.05
C VAL A 113 0.27 21.25 -25.42
N PRO A 114 1.37 20.73 -26.01
CA PRO A 114 2.12 19.62 -25.43
C PRO A 114 2.99 20.09 -24.26
N CYS A 115 3.10 19.24 -23.24
CA CYS A 115 3.96 19.43 -22.07
C CYS A 115 5.44 19.20 -22.39
#